data_AF-A0ABC9Z682-F1
#
_entry.id   AF-A0ABC9Z682-F1
#
_cell.length_a   1.000
_cell.length_b   1.000
_cell.length_c   1.000
_cell.angle_alpha   90.00
_cell.angle_beta   90.00
_cell.angle_gamma   90.00
#
_symmetry.space_group_name_H-M   'P 1'
#
loop_
_entity.id
_entity.type
_entity.pdbx_description
1 polymer ?
#
loop_
_entity_poly.entity_id
_entity_poly.type
_entity_poly.pdbx_seq_one_letter_code
_entity_poly.pdbx_strand_id
1 'polypeptide(L)'
;MLHSWQIDPALTNPGTPEIDYDDAIFIQNPGSWADRPNAWTNLDNLFLAGDWIKTQMNVACMEAANEGGRPAANPVLHTSTSPHPEAPIPPLPNAVVGTPESG
;
A
#
# COMPACT_ATOMS: atom_id res chain seq x y z
N MET A 1 15.42 -30.83 9.26
CA MET A 1 16.31 -29.97 10.05
C MET A 1 16.23 -28.56 9.48
N LEU A 2 16.18 -27.53 10.32
CA LEU A 2 16.24 -26.13 9.89
C LEU A 2 17.70 -25.77 9.57
N HIS A 3 17.97 -25.25 8.36
CA HIS A 3 19.33 -24.88 7.92
C HIS A 3 19.69 -23.44 8.30
N SER A 4 18.75 -22.51 8.15
CA SER A 4 18.92 -21.10 8.49
C SER A 4 17.55 -20.42 8.63
N TRP A 5 17.51 -19.31 9.38
CA TRP A 5 16.39 -18.39 9.46
C TRP A 5 16.92 -16.96 9.48
N GLN A 6 16.07 -16.01 9.10
CA GLN A 6 16.41 -14.59 9.08
C GLN A 6 15.20 -13.81 9.61
N ILE A 7 15.49 -12.74 10.34
CA ILE A 7 14.52 -11.72 10.75
C ILE A 7 14.99 -10.39 10.14
N ASP A 8 14.08 -9.42 10.06
CA ASP A 8 14.41 -8.09 9.59
C ASP A 8 15.64 -7.55 10.35
N PRO A 9 16.75 -7.20 9.65
CA PRO A 9 17.94 -6.69 10.29
C PRO A 9 17.74 -5.37 11.04
N ALA A 10 16.70 -4.59 10.69
CA ALA A 10 16.40 -3.33 11.35
C ALA A 10 15.65 -3.53 12.68
N LEU A 11 15.13 -4.74 12.97
CA LEU A 11 14.49 -5.04 14.24
C LEU A 11 15.54 -5.13 15.36
N THR A 12 15.43 -4.25 16.35
CA THR A 12 16.31 -4.22 17.52
C THR A 12 15.59 -4.70 18.79
N ASN A 13 16.38 -5.22 19.74
CA ASN A 13 15.91 -5.80 21.01
C ASN A 13 14.76 -6.83 20.89
N PRO A 14 14.78 -7.76 19.90
CA PRO A 14 13.69 -8.73 19.73
C PRO A 14 13.54 -9.61 20.97
N GLY A 15 12.30 -9.85 21.39
CA GLY A 15 11.99 -10.69 22.56
C GLY A 15 12.07 -9.96 23.91
N THR A 16 12.18 -8.63 23.90
CA THR A 16 12.16 -7.78 25.10
C THR A 16 11.00 -6.77 25.06
N PRO A 17 10.63 -6.14 26.19
CA PRO A 17 9.69 -5.01 26.19
C PRO A 17 10.18 -3.77 25.42
N GLU A 18 11.49 -3.65 25.20
CA GLU A 18 12.14 -2.54 24.50
C GLU A 18 12.34 -2.82 23.00
N ILE A 19 11.48 -3.67 22.42
CA ILE A 19 11.49 -3.97 20.98
C ILE A 19 11.34 -2.68 20.16
N ASP A 20 12.22 -2.51 19.16
CA ASP A 20 12.29 -1.29 18.37
C ASP A 20 12.72 -1.59 16.92
N TYR A 21 12.65 -0.59 16.05
CA TYR A 21 13.04 -0.67 14.64
C TYR A 21 13.93 0.53 14.27
N ASP A 22 15.11 0.24 13.72
CA ASP A 22 16.05 1.27 13.26
C ASP A 22 15.59 1.95 11.96
N ASP A 23 14.69 1.31 11.21
CA ASP A 23 14.09 1.83 9.98
C ASP A 23 12.67 2.37 10.22
N ALA A 24 12.31 3.42 9.49
CA ALA A 24 10.96 3.97 9.53
C ALA A 24 9.95 2.97 8.96
N ILE A 25 9.02 2.52 9.80
CA ILE A 25 7.91 1.67 9.37
C ILE A 25 6.71 2.53 8.95
N PHE A 26 6.08 2.14 7.84
CA PHE A 26 4.82 2.75 7.44
C PHE A 26 3.70 2.24 8.33
N ILE A 27 3.27 3.08 9.28
CA ILE A 27 2.14 2.80 10.15
C ILE A 27 0.91 3.55 9.63
N GLN A 28 -0.22 2.85 9.60
CA GLN A 28 -1.51 3.49 9.35
C GLN A 28 -1.98 4.31 10.55
N ASN A 29 -2.21 5.60 10.34
CA ASN A 29 -2.93 6.45 11.28
C ASN A 29 -4.42 6.55 10.90
N PRO A 30 -5.35 6.59 11.86
CA PRO A 30 -6.76 6.87 11.59
C PRO A 30 -6.94 8.12 10.71
N GLY A 31 -7.85 8.06 9.73
CA GLY A 31 -8.14 9.16 8.80
C GLY A 31 -7.13 9.37 7.67
N SER A 32 -5.91 8.83 7.75
CA SER A 32 -4.83 9.10 6.78
C SER A 32 -5.12 8.66 5.35
N TRP A 33 -6.13 7.80 5.11
CA TRP A 33 -6.57 7.41 3.77
C TRP A 33 -6.89 8.62 2.88
N ALA A 34 -7.47 9.68 3.45
CA ALA A 34 -7.82 10.88 2.71
C ALA A 34 -6.58 11.59 2.12
N ASP A 35 -5.47 11.55 2.85
CA ASP A 35 -4.19 12.19 2.50
C ASP A 35 -3.34 11.35 1.54
N ARG A 36 -3.67 10.06 1.39
CA ARG A 36 -2.93 9.17 0.49
C ARG A 36 -3.05 9.63 -0.98
N PRO A 37 -1.97 9.52 -1.77
CA PRO A 37 -2.01 9.84 -3.19
C PRO A 37 -2.76 8.76 -3.98
N ASN A 38 -3.18 9.11 -5.20
CA ASN A 38 -3.61 8.12 -6.18
C ASN A 38 -2.39 7.45 -6.82
N ALA A 39 -2.64 6.38 -7.58
CA ALA A 39 -1.57 5.64 -8.27
C ALA A 39 -0.93 6.43 -9.44
N TRP A 40 -1.66 7.37 -10.04
CA TRP A 40 -1.14 8.27 -11.09
C TRP A 40 -0.76 9.63 -10.50
N THR A 41 0.26 10.24 -11.10
CA THR A 41 0.71 11.59 -10.76
C THR A 41 0.44 12.54 -11.93
N ASN A 42 0.81 13.82 -11.78
CA ASN A 42 0.79 14.79 -12.88
C ASN A 42 2.00 14.65 -13.84
N LEU A 43 2.87 13.65 -13.61
CA LEU A 43 3.99 13.33 -14.47
C LEU A 43 3.66 12.05 -15.25
N ASP A 44 3.68 12.15 -16.57
CA ASP A 44 3.24 11.08 -17.49
C ASP A 44 4.06 9.78 -17.40
N ASN A 45 5.21 9.82 -16.72
CA ASN A 45 6.12 8.70 -16.56
C ASN A 45 6.45 8.37 -15.10
N LEU A 46 5.68 8.89 -14.13
CA LEU A 46 5.83 8.55 -12.71
C LEU A 46 4.50 8.04 -12.13
N PHE A 47 4.53 6.80 -11.65
CA PHE A 47 3.39 6.10 -11.07
C PHE A 47 3.77 5.55 -9.69
N LEU A 48 2.80 5.50 -8.79
CA LEU A 48 2.98 5.14 -7.39
C LEU A 48 2.25 3.82 -7.10
N ALA A 49 2.93 2.90 -6.42
CA ALA A 49 2.39 1.62 -5.99
C ALA A 49 2.80 1.35 -4.54
N GLY A 50 1.92 0.68 -3.79
CA GLY A 50 2.14 0.35 -2.39
C GLY A 50 0.83 0.36 -1.60
N ASP A 51 0.92 0.07 -0.31
CA ASP A 51 -0.19 0.12 0.64
C ASP A 51 -0.42 1.54 1.21
N TRP A 52 0.42 2.50 0.82
CA TRP A 52 0.36 3.91 1.20
C TRP A 52 -0.34 4.81 0.17
N ILE A 53 -0.79 4.25 -0.96
CA ILE A 53 -1.68 4.93 -1.90
C ILE A 53 -3.15 4.63 -1.59
N LYS A 54 -4.09 5.29 -2.28
CA LYS A 54 -5.53 5.02 -2.17
C LYS A 54 -5.89 3.65 -2.77
N THR A 55 -5.89 2.64 -1.91
CA THR A 55 -6.39 1.29 -2.17
C THR A 55 -7.75 1.08 -1.50
N GLN A 56 -8.47 0.04 -1.92
CA GLN A 56 -9.72 -0.37 -1.27
C GLN A 56 -9.44 -1.03 0.08
N MET A 57 -8.32 -1.75 0.21
CA MET A 57 -7.80 -2.21 1.49
C MET A 57 -7.16 -1.05 2.26
N ASN A 58 -7.91 -0.43 3.16
CA ASN A 58 -7.43 0.66 4.02
C ASN A 58 -6.68 0.13 5.26
N VAL A 59 -5.63 -0.66 5.04
CA VAL A 59 -4.72 -1.16 6.08
C VAL A 59 -3.31 -1.31 5.48
N ALA A 60 -2.27 -1.02 6.26
CA ALA A 60 -0.90 -1.28 5.85
C ALA A 60 -0.65 -2.80 5.93
N CYS A 61 -0.69 -3.47 4.78
CA CYS A 61 -0.45 -4.90 4.66
C CYS A 61 0.03 -5.28 3.26
N MET A 62 0.55 -6.50 3.12
CA MET A 62 1.08 -7.01 1.85
C MET A 62 0.00 -7.11 0.77
N GLU A 63 -1.23 -7.46 1.14
CA GLU A 63 -2.37 -7.55 0.23
C GLU A 63 -2.74 -6.18 -0.32
N ALA A 64 -2.74 -5.14 0.52
CA ALA A 64 -2.98 -3.76 0.10
C ALA A 64 -1.87 -3.27 -0.83
N ALA A 65 -0.60 -3.60 -0.54
CA ALA A 65 0.51 -3.25 -1.44
C ALA A 65 0.38 -3.93 -2.81
N ASN A 66 0.00 -5.21 -2.82
CA ASN A 66 -0.29 -5.96 -4.05
C ASN A 66 -1.53 -5.41 -4.78
N GLU A 67 -2.55 -4.97 -4.06
CA GLU A 67 -3.70 -4.27 -4.63
C GLU A 67 -3.25 -2.99 -5.32
N GLY A 68 -2.43 -2.17 -4.65
CA GLY A 68 -1.90 -0.89 -5.15
C GLY A 68 -1.05 -1.01 -6.42
N GLY A 69 -0.51 -2.20 -6.71
CA GLY A 69 0.15 -2.47 -7.99
C GLY A 69 -0.79 -2.42 -9.20
N ARG A 70 -2.06 -2.82 -9.03
CA ARG A 70 -3.05 -2.83 -10.14
C ARG A 70 -3.42 -1.43 -10.63
N PRO A 71 -3.84 -0.47 -9.78
CA PRO A 71 -4.13 0.89 -10.22
C PRO A 71 -2.88 1.63 -10.70
N ALA A 72 -1.66 1.20 -10.34
CA ALA A 72 -0.41 1.73 -10.89
C ALA A 72 -0.08 1.18 -12.29
N ALA A 73 -0.41 -0.08 -12.54
CA ALA A 73 -0.17 -0.73 -13.83
C ALA A 73 -1.06 -0.16 -14.95
N ASN A 74 -2.32 0.19 -14.67
CA ASN A 74 -3.24 0.68 -15.71
C ASN A 74 -2.77 1.99 -16.37
N PRO A 75 -2.34 3.02 -15.62
CA PRO A 75 -1.70 4.21 -16.18
C PRO A 75 -0.43 3.89 -16.99
N VAL A 76 0.41 2.96 -16.55
CA VAL A 76 1.60 2.52 -17.31
C VAL A 76 1.19 1.93 -18.66
N LEU A 77 0.16 1.06 -18.68
CA LEU A 77 -0.36 0.49 -19.93
C LEU A 77 -0.89 1.57 -20.87
N HIS A 78 -1.62 2.55 -20.32
CA HIS A 78 -2.15 3.67 -21.08
C HIS A 78 -1.05 4.55 -21.67
N THR A 79 -0.06 5.00 -20.89
CA THR A 79 0.99 5.90 -21.36
C THR A 79 1.99 5.22 -22.29
N SER A 80 2.19 3.90 -22.15
CA SER A 80 3.00 3.10 -23.07
C SER A 80 2.26 2.68 -24.35
N THR A 81 0.99 3.06 -24.52
CA THR A 81 0.14 2.62 -25.64
C THR A 81 0.11 1.08 -25.77
N SER A 82 0.14 0.39 -24.64
CA SER A 82 0.12 -1.07 -24.60
C SER A 82 -1.24 -1.61 -25.03
N PRO A 83 -1.31 -2.68 -25.84
CA PRO A 83 -2.57 -3.30 -26.24
C PRO A 83 -3.13 -4.27 -25.17
N HIS A 84 -2.43 -4.46 -24.04
CA HIS A 84 -2.84 -5.39 -23.00
C HIS A 84 -4.05 -4.85 -22.22
N PRO A 85 -4.97 -5.72 -21.77
CA PRO A 85 -6.09 -5.29 -20.96
C PRO A 85 -5.63 -4.71 -19.62
N GLU A 86 -6.40 -3.77 -19.08
CA GLU A 86 -6.20 -3.23 -17.75
C GLU A 86 -6.30 -4.32 -16.67
N ALA A 87 -5.51 -4.16 -15.61
CA ALA A 87 -5.65 -4.95 -14.40
C ALA A 87 -6.99 -4.62 -13.71
N PRO A 88 -7.78 -5.63 -13.31
CA PRO A 88 -9.07 -5.41 -12.69
C PRO A 88 -8.90 -4.85 -11.28
N ILE A 89 -9.62 -3.77 -10.95
CA ILE A 89 -9.67 -3.17 -9.61
C ILE A 89 -11.00 -3.59 -8.96
N PRO A 90 -10.99 -4.50 -7.96
CA PRO A 90 -12.21 -4.91 -7.29
C PRO A 90 -12.91 -3.72 -6.61
N PRO A 91 -14.25 -3.67 -6.62
CA PRO A 91 -14.99 -2.63 -5.91
C PRO A 91 -14.87 -2.82 -4.40
N LEU A 92 -15.08 -1.74 -3.64
CA LEU A 92 -15.20 -1.81 -2.18
C LEU A 92 -16.33 -2.78 -1.80
N PRO A 93 -16.06 -3.81 -0.98
CA PRO A 93 -17.13 -4.62 -0.42
C PRO A 93 -17.92 -3.74 0.56
N ASN A 94 -19.09 -3.30 0.12
CA ASN A 94 -20.03 -2.41 0.80
C ASN A 94 -19.41 -1.05 1.16
N ALA A 95 -19.62 -0.05 0.29
CA ALA A 95 -19.50 1.34 0.66
C ALA A 95 -20.52 1.68 1.77
N VAL A 96 -20.21 1.35 3.02
CA VAL A 96 -20.70 2.16 4.12
C VAL A 96 -19.99 3.48 3.93
N VAL A 97 -20.71 4.45 3.36
CA VAL A 97 -20.35 5.86 3.43
C VAL A 97 -20.05 6.12 4.91
N GLY A 98 -18.77 6.17 5.26
CA GLY A 98 -18.34 6.45 6.62
C GLY A 98 -18.93 7.81 7.00
N THR A 99 -19.77 7.82 8.01
CA THR A 99 -19.99 9.03 8.78
C THR A 99 -18.62 9.59 9.17
N PRO A 100 -18.38 10.91 9.08
CA PRO A 100 -17.09 11.47 9.39
C PRO A 100 -16.70 11.04 10.80
N GLU A 101 -15.52 10.41 10.94
CA GLU A 101 -14.99 10.11 12.26
C GLU A 101 -14.80 11.46 12.98
N SER A 102 -15.59 11.66 14.04
CA SER A 102 -15.54 12.84 14.87
C SER A 102 -14.16 12.93 15.52
N GLY A 103 -13.46 14.02 15.26
CA GLY A 103 -12.15 14.32 15.85
C GLY A 103 -12.17 14.62 17.34
#